data_AF-A0A7R9WK82-F1
#
_entry.id   AF-A0A7R9WK82-F1
#
_cell.length_a   1.000
_cell.length_b   1.000
_cell.length_c   1.000
_cell.angle_alpha   90.00
_cell.angle_beta   90.00
_cell.angle_gamma   90.00
#
_symmetry.space_group_name_H-M   'P 1'
#
loop_
_entity.id
_entity.type
_entity.pdbx_description
1 polymer ?
#
loop_
_entity_poly.entity_id
_entity_poly.type
_entity_poly.pdbx_seq_one_letter_code
_entity_poly.pdbx_strand_id
1 'polypeptide(L)'
;MASAGLVTAITVSRETFPNRLLYGVVWDRFRVLLLEEARSSPEVKNGTTREKAEYLLHELLKGKEKVVGGTVIAPFACGTTKVFFRSGSLELLESDRSELYSAKAAIIQRMARGVLARNK
;
A
#
# COMPACT_ATOMS: atom_id res chain seq x y z
N MET A 1 43.23 0.03 -3.10
CA MET A 1 41.95 0.75 -3.27
C MET A 1 40.84 -0.25 -3.54
N ALA A 2 40.43 -0.98 -2.50
CA ALA A 2 39.31 -1.91 -2.60
C ALA A 2 38.04 -1.20 -2.11
N SER A 3 36.90 -1.55 -2.71
CA SER A 3 35.55 -1.36 -2.13
C SER A 3 35.02 0.08 -1.97
N ALA A 4 35.03 0.88 -3.03
CA ALA A 4 34.10 2.02 -3.15
C ALA A 4 32.81 1.63 -3.91
N GLY A 5 32.93 0.84 -4.98
CA GLY A 5 31.80 0.55 -5.88
C GLY A 5 30.73 -0.42 -5.33
N LEU A 6 31.11 -1.36 -4.46
CA LEU A 6 30.15 -2.30 -3.86
C LEU A 6 29.30 -1.61 -2.79
N VAL A 7 29.90 -0.68 -2.03
CA VAL A 7 29.20 0.08 -0.98
C VAL A 7 28.18 1.03 -1.61
N THR A 8 28.52 1.72 -2.70
CA THR A 8 27.62 2.67 -3.38
C THR A 8 26.41 1.98 -4.04
N ALA A 9 26.58 0.80 -4.63
CA ALA A 9 25.47 0.08 -5.28
C ALA A 9 24.42 -0.44 -4.27
N ILE A 10 24.86 -0.87 -3.09
CA ILE A 10 23.97 -1.28 -1.99
C ILE A 10 23.25 -0.07 -1.39
N THR A 11 23.91 1.10 -1.33
CA THR A 11 23.32 2.35 -0.85
C THR A 11 22.20 2.85 -1.77
N VAL A 12 22.42 2.91 -3.10
CA VAL A 12 21.40 3.36 -4.08
C VAL A 12 20.15 2.46 -4.06
N SER A 13 20.33 1.15 -3.90
CA SER A 13 19.22 0.20 -3.83
C SER A 13 18.40 0.33 -2.54
N ARG A 14 19.05 0.66 -1.41
CA ARG A 14 18.39 0.90 -0.10
C ARG A 14 17.69 2.25 -0.02
N GLU A 15 18.20 3.27 -0.70
CA GLU A 15 17.59 4.61 -0.74
C GLU A 15 16.28 4.63 -1.55
N THR A 16 16.14 3.73 -2.54
CA THR A 16 14.94 3.71 -3.39
C THR A 16 13.76 3.02 -2.70
N PHE A 17 13.99 1.93 -1.96
CA PHE A 17 12.95 1.11 -1.32
C PHE A 17 13.17 0.89 0.20
N PRO A 18 13.00 1.93 1.04
CA PRO A 18 13.31 1.85 2.47
C PRO A 18 12.30 1.00 3.26
N ASN A 19 11.06 0.91 2.79
CA ASN A 19 9.96 0.28 3.51
C ASN A 19 9.66 -1.12 2.94
N ARG A 20 9.37 -2.09 3.82
CA ARG A 20 9.03 -3.46 3.41
C ARG A 20 7.98 -4.10 4.32
N LEU A 21 7.05 -4.84 3.72
CA LEU A 21 5.98 -5.55 4.44
C LEU A 21 5.81 -6.97 3.91
N LEU A 22 5.34 -7.88 4.76
CA LEU A 22 4.92 -9.22 4.34
C LEU A 22 3.64 -9.13 3.50
N TYR A 23 3.45 -10.02 2.53
CA TYR A 23 2.25 -10.04 1.69
C TYR A 23 0.94 -10.08 2.50
N GLY A 24 0.89 -10.90 3.56
CA GLY A 24 -0.29 -10.97 4.44
C GLY A 24 -0.59 -9.65 5.15
N VAL A 25 0.45 -8.90 5.55
CA VAL A 25 0.30 -7.59 6.19
C VAL A 25 -0.19 -6.55 5.18
N VAL A 26 0.33 -6.59 3.95
CA VAL A 26 -0.15 -5.70 2.86
C VAL A 26 -1.63 -5.93 2.61
N TRP A 27 -2.03 -7.19 2.43
CA TRP A 27 -3.42 -7.53 2.19
C TRP A 27 -4.32 -7.10 3.34
N ASP A 28 -3.98 -7.49 4.58
CA ASP A 28 -4.80 -7.17 5.74
C ASP A 28 -4.98 -5.65 5.90
N ARG A 29 -3.88 -4.91 5.80
CA ARG A 29 -3.85 -3.48 6.08
C ARG A 29 -4.54 -2.63 5.01
N PHE A 30 -4.40 -3.00 3.73
CA PHE A 30 -4.82 -2.15 2.62
C PHE A 30 -6.02 -2.68 1.83
N ARG A 31 -6.52 -3.90 2.06
CA ARG A 31 -7.76 -4.40 1.41
C ARG A 31 -8.94 -3.44 1.53
N VAL A 32 -8.98 -2.65 2.61
CA VAL A 32 -10.03 -1.68 2.87
C VAL A 32 -10.14 -0.59 1.79
N LEU A 33 -9.02 -0.29 1.11
CA LEU A 33 -8.95 0.71 0.05
C LEU A 33 -9.43 0.19 -1.31
N LEU A 34 -9.52 -1.14 -1.47
CA LEU A 34 -9.93 -1.74 -2.74
C LEU A 34 -11.44 -1.60 -2.94
N LEU A 35 -11.84 -1.11 -4.12
CA LEU A 35 -13.24 -1.01 -4.57
C LEU A 35 -13.92 -2.39 -4.60
N GLU A 36 -15.24 -2.43 -4.46
CA GLU A 36 -16.00 -3.69 -4.40
C GLU A 36 -15.92 -4.51 -5.70
N GLU A 37 -15.86 -3.83 -6.84
CA GLU A 37 -15.72 -4.46 -8.15
C GLU A 37 -14.37 -5.16 -8.26
N ALA A 38 -13.29 -4.49 -7.84
CA ALA A 38 -11.94 -5.03 -7.86
C ALA A 38 -11.75 -6.17 -6.82
N ARG A 39 -12.49 -6.14 -5.71
CA ARG A 39 -12.53 -7.27 -4.74
C ARG A 39 -13.20 -8.51 -5.29
N SER A 40 -14.08 -8.35 -6.28
CA SER A 40 -14.81 -9.46 -6.87
C SER A 40 -14.04 -10.21 -7.95
N SER A 41 -12.85 -9.70 -8.32
CA SER A 41 -11.94 -10.30 -9.29
C SER A 41 -11.50 -11.72 -8.88
N PRO A 42 -11.27 -12.62 -9.85
CA PRO A 42 -10.83 -13.98 -9.57
C PRO A 42 -9.48 -14.04 -8.85
N GLU A 43 -8.59 -13.08 -9.11
CA GLU A 43 -7.28 -12.92 -8.46
C GLU A 43 -7.46 -12.69 -6.95
N VAL A 44 -8.44 -11.88 -6.56
CA VAL A 44 -8.74 -11.61 -5.14
C VAL A 44 -9.48 -12.77 -4.48
N LYS A 45 -10.41 -13.42 -5.19
CA LYS A 45 -11.22 -14.51 -4.61
C LYS A 45 -10.40 -15.79 -4.43
N ASN A 46 -9.70 -16.21 -5.48
CA ASN A 46 -9.08 -17.53 -5.57
C ASN A 46 -7.55 -17.50 -5.49
N GLY A 47 -6.93 -16.32 -5.56
CA GLY A 47 -5.48 -16.20 -5.51
C GLY A 47 -4.87 -16.50 -4.15
N THR A 48 -3.57 -16.78 -4.15
CA THR A 48 -2.75 -16.85 -2.93
C THR A 48 -2.62 -15.46 -2.29
N THR A 49 -2.22 -15.41 -1.01
CA THR A 49 -1.97 -14.15 -0.30
C THR A 49 -1.01 -13.22 -1.05
N ARG A 50 -0.06 -13.80 -1.78
CA ARG A 50 0.86 -13.06 -2.64
C ARG A 50 0.12 -12.43 -3.82
N GLU A 51 -0.60 -13.22 -4.62
CA GLU A 51 -1.35 -12.72 -5.78
C GLU A 51 -2.37 -11.66 -5.38
N LYS A 52 -3.08 -11.85 -4.27
CA LYS A 52 -4.03 -10.87 -3.73
C LYS A 52 -3.35 -9.54 -3.41
N ALA A 53 -2.19 -9.59 -2.75
CA ALA A 53 -1.43 -8.40 -2.39
C ALA A 53 -0.79 -7.72 -3.61
N GLU A 54 -0.29 -8.49 -4.58
CA GLU A 54 0.25 -7.97 -5.84
C GLU A 54 -0.84 -7.26 -6.66
N TYR A 55 -2.00 -7.90 -6.84
CA TYR A 55 -3.15 -7.30 -7.52
C TYR A 55 -3.63 -6.03 -6.81
N LEU A 56 -3.78 -6.09 -5.49
CA LEU A 56 -4.19 -4.94 -4.68
C LEU A 56 -3.24 -3.75 -4.87
N LEU A 57 -1.93 -3.98 -4.78
CA LEU A 57 -0.95 -2.91 -4.94
C LEU A 57 -0.92 -2.36 -6.37
N HIS A 58 -1.09 -3.23 -7.37
CA HIS A 58 -1.19 -2.80 -8.75
C HIS A 58 -2.38 -1.86 -8.97
N GLU A 59 -3.55 -2.19 -8.43
CA GLU A 59 -4.74 -1.33 -8.55
C GLU A 59 -4.60 -0.02 -7.78
N LEU A 60 -4.08 -0.04 -6.54
CA LEU A 60 -3.96 1.15 -5.70
C LEU A 60 -2.84 2.10 -6.15
N LEU A 61 -1.76 1.58 -6.72
CA LEU A 61 -0.59 2.36 -7.11
C LEU A 61 -0.46 2.54 -8.63
N LYS A 62 -1.52 2.22 -9.39
CA LYS A 62 -1.58 2.43 -10.83
C LYS A 62 -1.29 3.89 -11.18
N GLY A 63 -0.31 4.11 -12.05
CA GLY A 63 0.10 5.46 -12.47
C GLY A 63 0.86 6.28 -11.41
N LYS A 64 1.29 5.67 -10.29
CA LYS A 64 2.13 6.32 -9.26
C LYS A 64 3.63 6.11 -9.48
N GLU A 65 4.01 5.84 -10.72
CA GLU A 65 5.40 5.70 -11.16
C GLU A 65 6.11 7.06 -11.08
N LYS A 66 7.39 7.05 -10.70
CA LYS A 66 8.19 8.28 -10.60
C LYS A 66 9.32 8.24 -11.60
N VAL A 67 9.43 9.30 -12.41
CA VAL A 67 10.57 9.46 -13.32
C VAL A 67 11.67 10.23 -12.59
N VAL A 68 12.85 9.65 -12.47
CA VAL A 68 14.05 10.29 -11.89
C VAL A 68 15.18 10.15 -12.91
N GLY A 69 15.70 11.29 -13.39
CA GLY A 69 16.83 11.30 -14.33
C GLY A 69 16.58 10.53 -15.64
N GLY A 70 15.32 10.46 -16.10
CA GLY A 70 14.93 9.71 -17.29
C GLY A 70 14.66 8.22 -17.07
N THR A 71 14.82 7.71 -15.83
CA THR A 71 14.45 6.33 -15.47
C THR A 71 13.09 6.29 -14.78
N VAL A 72 12.21 5.41 -15.23
CA VAL A 72 10.91 5.14 -14.59
C VAL A 72 11.12 4.20 -13.41
N ILE A 73 10.76 4.65 -12.21
CA ILE A 73 10.88 3.87 -10.98
C ILE A 73 9.48 3.43 -10.54
N ALA A 74 9.28 2.12 -10.47
CA ALA A 74 8.05 1.51 -9.99
C ALA A 74 7.77 1.88 -8.52
N PRO A 75 6.49 2.03 -8.13
CA PRO A 75 6.12 2.43 -6.77
C PRO A 75 6.35 1.33 -5.72
N PHE A 76 6.43 0.06 -6.14
CA PHE A 76 6.76 -1.08 -5.30
C PHE A 76 7.50 -2.16 -6.11
N ALA A 77 8.12 -3.11 -5.42
CA ALA A 77 8.74 -4.29 -5.98
C ALA A 77 8.40 -5.53 -5.14
N CYS A 78 8.16 -6.66 -5.80
CA CYS A 78 7.77 -7.91 -5.17
C CYS A 78 8.98 -8.83 -4.98
N GLY A 79 9.33 -9.15 -3.73
CA GLY A 79 10.32 -10.16 -3.40
C GLY A 79 9.68 -11.52 -3.13
N THR A 80 10.46 -12.49 -2.64
CA THR A 80 9.95 -13.85 -2.37
C THR A 80 8.86 -13.87 -1.30
N THR A 81 9.05 -13.12 -0.21
CA THR A 81 8.14 -13.14 0.96
C THR A 81 7.61 -11.76 1.35
N LYS A 82 8.20 -10.70 0.78
CA LYS A 82 7.95 -9.31 1.17
C LYS A 82 7.79 -8.44 -0.06
N VAL A 83 6.96 -7.42 0.09
CA VAL A 83 6.87 -6.29 -0.81
C VAL A 83 7.80 -5.19 -0.31
N PHE A 84 8.52 -4.58 -1.23
CA PHE A 84 9.37 -3.42 -1.01
C PHE A 84 8.70 -2.20 -1.60
N PHE A 85 8.58 -1.12 -0.84
CA PHE A 85 7.89 0.10 -1.26
C PHE A 85 8.89 1.20 -1.54
N ARG A 86 8.72 1.87 -2.68
CA ARG A 86 9.48 3.07 -3.00
C ARG A 86 9.22 4.12 -1.91
N SER A 87 10.21 4.94 -1.61
CA SER A 87 10.03 6.08 -0.69
C SER A 87 8.82 6.94 -1.11
N GLY A 88 7.92 7.24 -0.16
CA GLY A 88 6.64 7.91 -0.40
C GLY A 88 5.45 7.00 -0.78
N SER A 89 5.66 5.83 -1.39
CA SER A 89 4.54 5.00 -1.85
C SER A 89 3.73 4.40 -0.70
N LEU A 90 4.42 3.94 0.36
CA LEU A 90 3.74 3.40 1.53
C LEU A 90 3.00 4.49 2.31
N GLU A 91 3.60 5.68 2.43
CA GLU A 91 3.00 6.83 3.11
C GLU A 91 1.73 7.31 2.41
N LEU A 92 1.70 7.26 1.07
CA LEU A 92 0.51 7.53 0.28
C LEU A 92 -0.63 6.56 0.63
N LEU A 93 -0.35 5.25 0.63
CA LEU A 93 -1.34 4.23 1.01
C LEU A 93 -1.84 4.40 2.46
N GLU A 94 -0.95 4.73 3.40
CA GLU A 94 -1.36 5.00 4.78
C GLU A 94 -2.24 6.25 4.90
N SER A 95 -1.94 7.29 4.11
CA SER A 95 -2.72 8.53 4.09
C SER A 95 -4.13 8.27 3.57
N ASP A 96 -4.28 7.57 2.44
CA ASP A 96 -5.58 7.20 1.88
C ASP A 96 -6.38 6.33 2.88
N ARG A 97 -5.71 5.40 3.56
CA ARG A 97 -6.33 4.54 4.58
C ARG A 97 -6.83 5.35 5.77
N SER A 98 -6.04 6.31 6.24
CA SER A 98 -6.39 7.20 7.35
C SER A 98 -7.57 8.10 7.02
N GLU A 99 -7.61 8.64 5.80
CA GLU A 99 -8.73 9.45 5.31
C GLU A 99 -10.03 8.63 5.26
N LEU A 100 -9.97 7.42 4.69
CA LEU A 100 -11.12 6.52 4.63
C LEU A 100 -11.66 6.22 6.04
N TYR A 101 -10.79 5.86 6.98
CA TYR A 101 -11.23 5.60 8.35
C TYR A 101 -11.78 6.83 9.06
N SER A 102 -11.21 8.01 8.83
CA SER A 102 -11.74 9.26 9.37
C SER A 102 -13.16 9.54 8.87
N ALA A 103 -13.41 9.34 7.57
CA ALA A 103 -14.74 9.47 6.98
C ALA A 103 -15.74 8.46 7.57
N LYS A 104 -15.36 7.18 7.71
CA LYS A 104 -16.23 6.17 8.32
C LYS A 104 -16.49 6.43 9.80
N ALA A 105 -15.48 6.88 10.54
CA ALA A 105 -15.63 7.25 11.95
C ALA A 105 -16.63 8.40 12.12
N ALA A 106 -16.59 9.42 11.25
CA ALA A 106 -17.54 10.53 11.29
C ALA A 106 -19.01 10.06 11.10
N ILE A 107 -19.24 9.09 10.20
CA ILE A 107 -20.58 8.49 10.01
C ILE A 107 -21.03 7.76 11.27
N ILE A 108 -20.17 6.91 11.85
CA ILE A 108 -20.47 6.17 13.08
C ILE A 108 -20.77 7.14 14.22
N GLN A 109 -19.94 8.17 14.39
CA GLN A 109 -20.12 9.21 15.41
C GLN A 109 -21.45 9.96 15.23
N ARG A 110 -21.82 10.32 14.00
CA ARG A 110 -23.10 10.95 13.70
C ARG A 110 -24.28 10.05 14.11
N MET A 111 -24.24 8.78 13.76
CA MET A 111 -25.28 7.80 14.10
C MET A 111 -25.40 7.62 15.62
N ALA A 112 -24.27 7.44 16.31
CA ALA A 112 -24.21 7.28 17.76
C ALA A 112 -24.78 8.50 18.50
N ARG A 113 -24.40 9.72 18.08
CA ARG A 113 -24.94 10.97 18.64
C ARG A 113 -26.46 11.08 18.42
N GLY A 114 -26.95 10.66 17.25
CA GLY A 114 -28.37 10.64 16.95
C GLY A 114 -29.15 9.67 17.85
N VAL A 115 -28.63 8.48 18.11
CA VAL A 115 -29.22 7.52 19.06
C VAL A 115 -29.22 8.10 20.47
N LEU A 116 -28.10 8.66 20.92
CA LEU A 116 -27.98 9.24 22.25
C LEU A 116 -28.96 10.40 22.47
N ALA A 117 -29.17 11.25 21.46
CA ALA A 117 -30.12 12.36 21.55
C ALA A 117 -31.59 11.93 21.59
N ARG A 118 -31.94 10.76 21.01
CA ARG A 118 -33.30 10.20 21.07
C ARG A 118 -33.59 9.44 22.35
N ASN A 119 -32.55 8.91 22.99
CA ASN A 119 -32.64 8.17 24.25
C ASN A 119 -32.46 9.07 25.47
N LYS A 120 -32.45 10.39 25.26
CA LYS A 120 -32.38 11.43 26.28
C LYS A 120 -33.75 12.09 26.42
#